data_AF-A0A2I2KXD4-F1
#
_entry.id   AF-A0A2I2KXD4-F1
#
_cell.length_a   1.000
_cell.length_b   1.000
_cell.length_c   1.000
_cell.angle_alpha   90.00
_cell.angle_beta   90.00
_cell.angle_gamma   90.00
#
_symmetry.space_group_name_H-M   'P 1'
#
loop_
_entity.id
_entity.type
_entity.pdbx_description
1 polymer ?
#
loop_
_entity_poly.entity_id
_entity_poly.type
_entity_poly.pdbx_seq_one_letter_code
_entity_poly.pdbx_strand_id
1 'polypeptide(L)'
;MPSSDPKRRETATLPDRGDLIAELASRLEDLDTLLSRLEDAEQQAKDASEHLVRTRRWQEDTVRTIQEERARMRQRQHALDELADRARAAVTALRHHRSLPREVHELAVELQVLDAAGFLSRRARGR
;
A
#
# COMPACT_ATOMS: atom_id res chain seq x y z
N MET A 1 -51.66 -55.82 49.00
CA MET A 1 -50.30 -56.37 48.93
C MET A 1 -49.60 -55.74 47.73
N PRO A 2 -48.69 -54.77 47.94
CA PRO A 2 -47.98 -54.09 46.87
C PRO A 2 -46.74 -54.91 46.51
N SER A 3 -46.65 -55.43 45.28
CA SER A 3 -45.40 -55.96 44.76
C SER A 3 -44.71 -54.84 43.99
N SER A 4 -43.89 -54.08 44.71
CA SER A 4 -42.83 -53.27 44.13
C SER A 4 -41.86 -54.22 43.44
N ASP A 5 -41.65 -54.07 42.14
CA ASP A 5 -40.49 -54.65 41.46
C ASP A 5 -39.46 -53.52 41.22
N PRO A 6 -38.56 -53.25 42.18
CA PRO A 6 -37.56 -52.21 42.06
C PRO A 6 -36.30 -52.81 41.46
N LYS A 7 -36.32 -53.27 40.20
CA LYS A 7 -35.10 -53.82 39.59
C LYS A 7 -35.07 -53.85 38.07
N ARG A 8 -35.66 -52.85 37.41
CA ARG A 8 -35.08 -52.33 36.16
C ARG A 8 -33.84 -51.50 36.54
N ARG A 9 -32.81 -52.17 37.06
CA ARG A 9 -31.48 -51.61 37.07
C ARG A 9 -31.16 -51.42 35.60
N GLU A 10 -31.14 -50.18 35.14
CA GLU A 10 -30.35 -49.77 33.99
C GLU A 10 -28.97 -50.37 34.22
N THR A 11 -28.71 -51.50 33.59
CA THR A 11 -27.35 -51.98 33.40
C THR A 11 -26.75 -50.93 32.50
N ALA A 12 -26.12 -49.91 33.10
CA ALA A 12 -25.04 -49.21 32.45
C ALA A 12 -24.05 -50.31 32.05
N THR A 13 -24.19 -50.79 30.82
CA THR A 13 -23.26 -51.71 30.19
C THR A 13 -21.94 -50.97 30.21
N LEU A 14 -21.04 -51.41 31.09
CA LEU A 14 -19.66 -50.98 31.01
C LEU A 14 -19.21 -51.23 29.58
N PRO A 15 -18.64 -50.22 28.90
CA PRO A 15 -18.20 -50.38 27.52
C PRO A 15 -17.24 -51.56 27.47
N ASP A 16 -17.44 -52.45 26.50
CA ASP A 16 -16.53 -53.58 26.33
C ASP A 16 -15.14 -53.02 26.01
N ARG A 17 -14.10 -53.78 26.32
CA ARG A 17 -12.72 -53.40 26.00
C ARG A 17 -12.57 -53.11 24.50
N GLY A 18 -13.32 -53.83 23.66
CA GLY A 18 -13.38 -53.58 22.21
C GLY A 18 -13.93 -52.18 21.87
N ASP A 19 -14.98 -51.74 22.56
CA ASP A 19 -15.60 -50.43 22.33
C ASP A 19 -14.64 -49.29 22.73
N LEU A 20 -13.95 -49.44 23.87
CA LEU A 20 -12.94 -48.47 24.31
C LEU A 20 -11.73 -48.40 23.38
N ILE A 21 -11.33 -49.54 22.79
CA ILE A 21 -10.24 -49.59 21.79
C ILE A 21 -10.69 -48.91 20.50
N ALA A 22 -11.92 -49.15 20.05
CA ALA A 22 -12.47 -48.50 18.85
C ALA A 22 -12.62 -46.98 19.04
N GLU A 23 -13.08 -46.54 20.22
CA GLU A 23 -13.16 -45.12 20.55
C GLU A 23 -11.77 -44.47 20.62
N LEU A 24 -10.78 -45.14 21.21
CA LEU A 24 -9.41 -44.65 21.22
C LEU A 24 -8.83 -44.54 19.81
N ALA A 25 -9.08 -45.54 18.95
CA ALA A 25 -8.63 -45.52 17.56
C ALA A 25 -9.26 -44.36 16.78
N SER A 26 -10.58 -44.14 16.94
CA SER A 26 -11.28 -43.01 16.32
C SER A 26 -10.73 -41.67 16.80
N ARG A 27 -10.45 -41.52 18.10
CA ARG A 27 -9.86 -40.28 18.64
C ARG A 27 -8.44 -40.04 18.13
N LEU A 28 -7.65 -41.10 17.91
CA LEU A 28 -6.32 -40.97 17.32
C LEU A 28 -6.39 -40.55 15.85
N GLU A 29 -7.37 -41.05 15.09
CA GLU A 29 -7.63 -40.64 13.71
C GLU A 29 -8.09 -39.17 13.62
N ASP A 30 -8.96 -38.74 14.53
CA ASP A 30 -9.37 -37.34 14.65
C ASP A 30 -8.17 -36.42 14.96
N LEU A 31 -7.29 -36.86 15.86
CA LEU A 31 -6.06 -36.13 16.20
C LEU A 31 -5.09 -36.05 15.02
N ASP A 32 -4.92 -37.13 14.27
CA ASP A 32 -4.08 -37.14 13.05
C ASP A 32 -4.62 -36.16 12.01
N THR A 33 -5.94 -36.16 11.80
CA THR A 33 -6.60 -35.20 10.90
C THR A 33 -6.41 -33.75 11.35
N LEU A 34 -6.50 -33.49 12.66
CA LEU A 34 -6.27 -32.16 13.21
C LEU A 34 -4.81 -31.73 13.09
N LEU A 35 -3.86 -32.66 13.23
CA LEU A 35 -2.43 -32.40 13.02
C LEU A 35 -2.15 -32.03 11.56
N SER A 36 -2.66 -32.79 10.59
CA SER A 36 -2.50 -32.45 9.17
C SER A 36 -3.07 -31.06 8.84
N ARG A 37 -4.24 -30.72 9.40
CA ARG A 37 -4.84 -29.39 9.22
C ARG A 37 -4.03 -28.27 9.86
N LEU A 38 -3.34 -28.54 10.96
CA LEU A 38 -2.46 -27.59 11.62
C LEU A 38 -1.19 -27.35 10.81
N GLU A 39 -0.61 -28.40 10.24
CA GLU A 39 0.53 -28.32 9.31
C GLU A 39 0.19 -27.51 8.05
N ASP A 40 -0.99 -27.75 7.46
CA ASP A 40 -1.49 -26.96 6.33
C ASP A 40 -1.66 -25.47 6.70
N ALA A 41 -2.20 -25.19 7.89
CA ALA A 41 -2.37 -23.82 8.37
C ALA A 41 -1.03 -23.13 8.65
N GLU A 42 -0.04 -23.84 9.18
CA GLU A 42 1.32 -23.33 9.36
C GLU A 42 1.96 -22.98 8.01
N GLN A 43 1.83 -23.85 7.01
CA GLN A 43 2.36 -23.60 5.69
C GLN A 43 1.69 -22.38 5.03
N GLN A 44 0.37 -22.25 5.14
CA GLN A 44 -0.35 -21.07 4.66
C GLN A 44 0.07 -19.79 5.36
N ALA A 45 0.29 -19.84 6.68
CA ALA A 45 0.77 -18.69 7.45
C ALA A 45 2.18 -18.25 7.03
N LYS A 46 3.06 -19.22 6.73
CA LYS A 46 4.40 -18.96 6.20
C LYS A 46 4.33 -18.28 4.83
N ASP A 47 3.54 -18.81 3.90
CA ASP A 47 3.38 -18.23 2.56
C ASP A 47 2.79 -16.82 2.61
N ALA A 48 1.80 -16.60 3.48
CA ALA A 48 1.21 -15.28 3.72
C ALA A 48 2.25 -14.29 4.29
N SER A 49 3.08 -14.73 5.24
CA SER A 49 4.16 -13.93 5.79
C SER A 49 5.19 -13.53 4.73
N GLU A 50 5.61 -14.46 3.88
CA GLU A 50 6.51 -14.18 2.76
C GLU A 50 5.90 -13.20 1.75
N HIS A 51 4.59 -13.33 1.48
CA HIS A 51 3.87 -12.39 0.63
C HIS A 51 3.83 -10.98 1.25
N LEU A 52 3.54 -10.86 2.55
CA LEU A 52 3.55 -9.57 3.26
C LEU A 52 4.93 -8.91 3.22
N VAL A 53 6.01 -9.67 3.41
CA VAL A 53 7.38 -9.15 3.32
C VAL A 53 7.67 -8.61 1.92
N ARG A 54 7.27 -9.33 0.86
CA ARG A 54 7.42 -8.86 -0.54
C ARG A 54 6.63 -7.58 -0.79
N THR A 55 5.37 -7.55 -0.35
CA THR A 55 4.49 -6.38 -0.50
C THR A 55 5.04 -5.17 0.23
N ARG A 56 5.57 -5.35 1.45
CA ARG A 56 6.22 -4.28 2.21
C ARG A 56 7.43 -3.71 1.47
N ARG A 57 8.33 -4.57 0.97
CA ARG A 57 9.50 -4.12 0.18
C ARG A 57 9.08 -3.34 -1.05
N TRP A 58 8.07 -3.82 -1.77
CA TRP A 58 7.52 -3.11 -2.93
C TRP A 58 6.93 -1.74 -2.55
N GLN A 59 6.23 -1.64 -1.42
CA GLN A 59 5.73 -0.35 -0.91
C GLN A 59 6.86 0.60 -0.56
N GLU A 60 7.90 0.13 0.14
CA GLU A 60 9.07 0.93 0.50
C GLU A 60 9.80 1.45 -0.76
N ASP A 61 10.00 0.60 -1.76
CA ASP A 61 10.62 0.97 -3.05
C ASP A 61 9.76 1.96 -3.85
N THR A 62 8.43 1.80 -3.82
CA THR A 62 7.49 2.70 -4.48
C THR A 62 7.53 4.09 -3.83
N VAL A 63 7.52 4.15 -2.49
CA VAL A 63 7.63 5.42 -1.76
C VAL A 63 8.95 6.11 -2.07
N ARG A 64 10.07 5.38 -2.07
CA ARG A 64 11.38 5.91 -2.46
C ARG A 64 11.35 6.50 -3.87
N THR A 65 10.85 5.75 -4.85
CA THR A 65 10.72 6.21 -6.24
C THR A 65 9.88 7.48 -6.36
N ILE A 66 8.74 7.56 -5.66
CA ILE A 66 7.89 8.76 -5.66
C ILE A 66 8.63 9.95 -5.06
N GLN A 67 9.39 9.75 -3.98
CA GLN A 67 10.16 10.83 -3.36
C GLN A 67 11.27 11.36 -4.28
N GLU A 68 11.98 10.47 -4.96
CA GLU A 68 13.01 10.81 -5.94
C GLU A 68 12.42 11.60 -7.12
N GLU A 69 11.31 11.13 -7.69
CA GLU A 69 10.64 11.84 -8.79
C GLU A 69 10.09 13.20 -8.35
N ARG A 70 9.54 13.31 -7.13
CA ARG A 70 9.14 14.61 -6.55
C ARG A 70 10.33 15.54 -6.34
N ALA A 71 11.49 15.02 -5.97
CA ALA A 71 12.71 15.82 -5.85
C ALA A 71 13.18 16.32 -7.24
N ARG A 72 13.21 15.44 -8.24
CA ARG A 72 13.54 15.80 -9.63
C ARG A 72 12.58 16.82 -10.21
N MET A 73 11.27 16.66 -9.96
CA MET A 73 10.25 17.60 -10.43
C MET A 73 10.40 18.97 -9.78
N ARG A 74 10.71 19.04 -8.47
CA ARG A 74 11.04 20.31 -7.79
C ARG A 74 12.28 20.97 -8.38
N GLN A 75 13.33 20.20 -8.68
CA GLN A 75 14.54 20.74 -9.30
C GLN A 75 14.26 21.29 -10.70
N ARG A 76 13.49 20.56 -11.53
CA ARG A 76 13.08 21.02 -12.86
C ARG A 76 12.22 22.28 -12.79
N GLN A 77 11.27 22.32 -11.86
CA GLN A 77 10.44 23.50 -11.62
C GLN A 77 11.28 24.71 -11.25
N HIS A 78 12.26 24.54 -10.36
CA HIS A 78 13.17 25.62 -9.98
C HIS A 78 13.97 26.15 -11.17
N ALA A 79 14.51 25.25 -12.01
CA ALA A 79 15.23 25.64 -13.21
C ALA A 79 14.35 26.39 -14.23
N LEU A 80 13.08 25.98 -14.38
CA LEU A 80 12.09 26.68 -15.21
C LEU A 80 11.80 28.09 -14.67
N ASP A 81 11.65 28.23 -13.35
CA ASP A 81 11.41 29.53 -12.72
C ASP A 81 12.62 30.46 -12.91
N GLU A 82 13.85 29.97 -12.72
CA GLU A 82 15.07 30.74 -12.96
C GLU A 82 15.24 31.17 -14.43
N LEU A 83 14.86 30.30 -15.37
CA LEU A 83 14.87 30.63 -16.80
C LEU A 83 13.84 31.72 -17.10
N ALA A 84 12.62 31.60 -16.56
CA ALA A 84 11.56 32.58 -16.73
C ALA A 84 11.94 33.93 -16.14
N ASP A 85 12.56 33.96 -14.96
CA ASP A 85 13.04 35.19 -14.33
C ASP A 85 14.13 35.87 -15.16
N ARG A 86 15.09 35.11 -15.69
CA ARG A 86 16.10 35.63 -16.62
C ARG A 86 15.47 36.16 -17.91
N ALA A 87 14.49 35.47 -18.48
CA ALA A 87 13.80 35.90 -19.68
C ALA A 87 13.00 37.20 -19.44
N ARG A 88 12.30 37.31 -18.30
CA ARG A 88 11.63 38.56 -17.88
C ARG A 88 12.59 39.73 -17.73
N ALA A 89 13.75 39.50 -17.11
CA ALA A 89 14.78 40.51 -16.96
C ALA A 89 15.30 40.98 -18.33
N ALA A 90 15.55 40.05 -19.26
CA ALA A 90 15.98 40.38 -20.63
C ALA A 90 14.91 41.18 -21.40
N VAL A 91 13.65 40.75 -21.36
CA VAL A 91 12.52 41.48 -21.96
C VAL A 91 12.42 42.90 -21.39
N THR A 92 12.59 43.05 -20.08
CA THR A 92 12.54 44.35 -19.40
C THR A 92 13.70 45.25 -19.80
N ALA A 93 14.92 44.71 -19.91
CA ALA A 93 16.09 45.47 -20.38
C ALA A 93 15.91 45.98 -21.83
N LEU A 94 15.32 45.16 -22.68
CA LEU A 94 15.08 45.49 -24.09
C LEU A 94 13.90 46.45 -24.29
N ARG A 95 13.00 46.59 -23.30
CA ARG A 95 11.89 47.57 -23.35
C ARG A 95 12.34 49.02 -23.41
N HIS A 96 13.56 49.33 -23.01
CA HIS A 96 14.13 50.67 -23.09
C HIS A 96 14.66 51.03 -24.49
N HIS A 97 14.60 50.13 -25.47
CA HIS A 97 15.04 50.38 -26.83
C HIS A 97 13.90 50.97 -27.68
N ARG A 98 14.23 51.91 -28.57
CA ARG A 98 13.28 52.69 -29.39
C ARG A 98 12.38 51.85 -30.30
N SER A 99 12.78 50.61 -30.61
CA SER A 99 12.00 49.61 -31.34
C SER A 99 12.24 48.24 -30.72
N LEU A 100 11.20 47.61 -30.18
CA LEU A 100 11.28 46.21 -29.73
C LEU A 100 11.10 45.27 -30.91
N PRO A 101 12.01 44.29 -31.10
CA PRO A 101 11.79 43.19 -32.02
C PRO A 101 10.52 42.42 -31.66
N ARG A 102 9.82 41.90 -32.67
CA ARG A 102 8.55 41.17 -32.52
C ARG A 102 8.73 39.93 -31.62
N GLU A 103 9.88 39.30 -31.71
CA GLU A 103 10.28 38.12 -30.95
C GLU A 103 10.31 38.39 -29.44
N VAL A 104 10.70 39.61 -29.03
CA VAL A 104 10.70 40.00 -27.61
C VAL A 104 9.27 40.20 -27.08
N HIS A 105 8.36 40.66 -27.95
CA HIS A 105 6.95 40.77 -27.61
C HIS A 105 6.29 39.39 -27.50
N GLU A 106 6.56 38.49 -28.45
CA GLU A 106 6.08 37.10 -28.42
C GLU A 106 6.57 36.37 -27.17
N LEU A 107 7.87 36.49 -26.83
CA LEU A 107 8.43 35.93 -25.60
C LEU A 107 7.74 36.47 -24.34
N ALA A 108 7.39 37.76 -24.31
CA ALA A 108 6.67 38.35 -23.18
C ALA A 108 5.27 37.75 -23.01
N VAL A 109 4.56 37.52 -24.12
CA VAL A 109 3.24 36.88 -24.12
C VAL A 109 3.35 35.42 -23.67
N GLU A 110 4.33 34.67 -24.17
CA GLU A 110 4.56 33.28 -23.77
C GLU A 110 4.84 33.14 -22.27
N LEU A 111 5.68 34.02 -21.71
CA LEU A 111 5.95 34.05 -20.26
C LEU A 111 4.69 34.35 -19.45
N GLN A 112 3.80 35.21 -19.97
CA GLN A 112 2.52 35.51 -19.33
C GLN A 112 1.56 34.31 -19.39
N VAL A 113 1.51 33.59 -20.51
CA VAL A 113 0.73 32.36 -20.65
C VAL A 113 1.22 31.27 -19.69
N LEU A 114 2.55 31.08 -19.58
CA LEU A 114 3.14 30.10 -18.65
C LEU A 114 2.85 30.44 -17.18
N ASP A 115 2.84 31.72 -16.81
CA ASP A 115 2.43 32.18 -15.46
C ASP A 115 0.94 31.91 -15.22
N ALA A 116 0.07 32.25 -16.19
CA ALA A 116 -1.38 32.08 -16.08
C ALA A 116 -1.81 30.60 -16.01
N ALA A 117 -1.12 29.73 -16.76
CA ALA A 117 -1.35 28.28 -16.75
C ALA A 117 -0.78 27.58 -15.51
N GLY A 118 -0.05 28.29 -14.64
CA GLY A 118 0.52 27.73 -13.41
C GLY A 118 1.74 26.85 -13.64
N PHE A 119 2.38 26.94 -14.80
CA PHE A 119 3.63 26.23 -15.11
C PHE A 119 4.84 26.86 -14.43
N LEU A 120 4.77 28.15 -14.10
CA LEU A 120 5.76 28.81 -13.27
C LEU A 120 5.27 28.76 -11.83
N SER A 121 6.18 28.46 -10.90
CA SER A 121 5.84 28.51 -9.50
C SER A 121 5.37 29.93 -9.22
N ARG A 122 4.20 30.06 -8.59
CA ARG A 122 3.77 31.30 -7.96
C ARG A 122 4.70 31.57 -6.78
N ARG A 123 5.94 31.96 -7.06
CA ARG A 123 6.86 32.49 -6.07
C ARG A 123 6.08 33.60 -5.37
N ALA A 124 5.93 33.46 -4.07
CA ALA A 124 5.13 34.31 -3.20
C ALA A 124 5.06 35.76 -3.73
N ARG A 125 3.97 36.12 -4.42
CA ARG A 125 3.50 37.50 -4.46
C ARG A 125 2.91 37.77 -3.09
N GLY A 126 3.80 37.84 -2.11
CA GLY A 126 3.52 37.82 -0.69
C GLY A 126 4.54 38.68 0.02
N ARG A 127 4.39 39.99 -0.19
CA ARG A 127 5.00 41.13 0.51
C ARG A 127 6.48 41.39 0.24
#